data_AF-A0A0S8ELH4-F1
#
_entry.id   AF-A0A0S8ELH4-F1
#
_cell.length_a   1.000
_cell.length_b   1.000
_cell.length_c   1.000
_cell.angle_alpha   90.00
_cell.angle_beta   90.00
_cell.angle_gamma   90.00
#
_symmetry.space_group_name_H-M   'P 1'
#
loop_
_entity.id
_entity.type
_entity.pdbx_description
1 polymer ?
#
loop_
_entity_poly.entity_id
_entity_poly.type
_entity_poly.pdbx_seq_one_letter_code
_entity_poly.pdbx_strand_id
1 'polypeptide(L)'
;MAVLLAAAVAEAGLLRDDPNAMDGWQGTRRFTASDSAHTLEVDVDFAVYAPGDFGGGYDPSGATEYLYAYEILNTVNSDSVEVSSFTVGLETASQAGNMGTDGGPPGVPGGVSPAFYGITGSSAVWSFLFDQIGYGEDSVTLIYTSPFAPQWLTASVHDGGLSDKQSLPSPMPEPATVALLMVGGVGMVLLRRRR
;
A
#
# COMPACT_ATOMS: atom_id res chain seq x y z
N MET A 1 -40.18 -26.61 -4.59
CA MET A 1 -39.55 -25.82 -3.51
C MET A 1 -38.32 -25.18 -4.12
N ALA A 2 -38.40 -23.90 -4.50
CA ALA A 2 -37.31 -23.18 -5.14
C ALA A 2 -36.48 -22.49 -4.06
N VAL A 3 -35.19 -22.78 -4.00
CA VAL A 3 -34.24 -22.11 -3.11
C VAL A 3 -33.70 -20.89 -3.87
N LEU A 4 -34.12 -19.68 -3.48
CA LEU A 4 -33.49 -18.45 -3.93
C LEU A 4 -32.16 -18.31 -3.15
N LEU A 5 -31.02 -18.38 -3.85
CA LEU A 5 -29.77 -17.85 -3.31
C LEU A 5 -29.74 -16.35 -3.61
N ALA A 6 -29.92 -15.52 -2.58
CA ALA A 6 -29.55 -14.12 -2.65
C ALA A 6 -28.03 -14.04 -2.49
N ALA A 7 -27.32 -13.66 -3.56
CA ALA A 7 -25.93 -13.24 -3.43
C ALA A 7 -25.93 -11.92 -2.66
N ALA A 8 -25.39 -11.91 -1.45
CA ALA A 8 -25.10 -10.65 -0.77
C ALA A 8 -24.01 -9.94 -1.57
N VAL A 9 -24.30 -8.72 -2.01
CA VAL A 9 -23.24 -7.83 -2.48
C VAL A 9 -22.45 -7.46 -1.24
N ALA A 10 -21.21 -7.94 -1.14
CA ALA A 10 -20.30 -7.46 -0.11
C ALA A 10 -20.00 -5.99 -0.43
N GLU A 11 -20.53 -5.09 0.40
CA GLU A 11 -20.09 -3.70 0.44
C GLU A 11 -18.66 -3.76 0.97
N ALA A 12 -17.68 -3.44 0.12
CA ALA A 12 -16.31 -3.40 0.58
C ALA A 12 -16.23 -2.27 1.62
N GLY A 13 -15.88 -2.63 2.86
CA GLY A 13 -15.70 -1.66 3.93
C GLY A 13 -14.38 -0.90 3.75
N LEU A 14 -14.03 -0.11 4.77
CA LEU A 14 -12.68 0.46 4.90
C LEU A 14 -11.64 -0.67 4.81
N LEU A 15 -10.47 -0.41 4.21
CA LEU A 15 -9.42 -1.43 4.03
C LEU A 15 -9.05 -2.12 5.34
N ARG A 16 -9.06 -1.39 6.46
CA ARG A 16 -8.74 -1.93 7.79
C ARG A 16 -9.69 -3.05 8.25
N ASP A 17 -10.92 -3.04 7.75
CA ASP A 17 -11.99 -3.96 8.14
C ASP A 17 -12.31 -4.99 7.03
N ASP A 18 -11.52 -5.02 5.95
CA ASP A 18 -11.73 -5.94 4.82
C ASP A 18 -11.48 -7.39 5.27
N PRO A 19 -12.48 -8.30 5.15
CA PRO A 19 -12.34 -9.69 5.56
C PRO A 19 -11.45 -10.52 4.63
N ASN A 20 -11.13 -10.04 3.44
CA ASN A 20 -10.28 -10.73 2.47
C ASN A 20 -8.79 -10.38 2.64
N ALA A 21 -8.47 -9.36 3.44
CA ALA A 21 -7.10 -9.00 3.73
C ALA A 21 -6.42 -10.08 4.60
N MET A 22 -5.10 -10.20 4.44
CA MET A 22 -4.30 -11.15 5.21
C MET A 22 -4.31 -10.77 6.69
N ASP A 23 -4.58 -11.75 7.57
CA ASP A 23 -4.63 -11.54 9.02
C ASP A 23 -3.33 -10.88 9.53
N GLY A 24 -3.48 -9.78 10.27
CA GLY A 24 -2.38 -8.96 10.78
C GLY A 24 -1.73 -7.99 9.79
N TRP A 25 -2.17 -7.95 8.53
CA TRP A 25 -1.65 -7.06 7.46
C TRP A 25 -2.65 -6.02 6.99
N GLN A 26 -3.58 -5.66 7.86
CA GLN A 26 -4.54 -4.58 7.67
C GLN A 26 -4.58 -3.66 8.89
N GLY A 27 -5.05 -2.43 8.72
CA GLY A 27 -5.24 -1.50 9.82
C GLY A 27 -5.15 -0.04 9.40
N THR A 28 -4.93 0.82 10.40
CA THR A 28 -4.77 2.27 10.22
C THR A 28 -3.44 2.73 10.83
N ARG A 29 -2.78 3.71 10.22
CA ARG A 29 -1.69 4.49 10.83
C ARG A 29 -1.97 5.97 10.72
N ARG A 30 -1.78 6.69 11.83
CA ARG A 30 -1.88 8.14 11.85
C ARG A 30 -0.55 8.78 11.49
N PHE A 31 -0.59 9.74 10.59
CA PHE A 31 0.52 10.62 10.24
C PHE A 31 0.24 12.01 10.82
N THR A 32 1.19 12.56 11.57
CA THR A 32 1.03 13.87 12.20
C THR A 32 2.31 14.69 12.13
N ALA A 33 2.23 15.86 11.51
CA ALA A 33 3.28 16.87 11.50
C ALA A 33 2.67 18.25 11.75
N SER A 34 3.39 19.15 12.40
CA SER A 34 2.93 20.53 12.60
C SER A 34 4.10 21.49 12.63
N ASP A 35 3.83 22.72 12.21
CA ASP A 35 4.69 23.88 12.44
C ASP A 35 3.92 24.97 13.21
N SER A 36 4.41 26.22 13.21
CA SER A 36 3.75 27.32 13.93
C SER A 36 2.43 27.80 13.30
N ALA A 37 2.12 27.41 12.07
CA ALA A 37 1.00 27.92 11.28
C ALA A 37 0.10 26.81 10.71
N HIS A 38 0.62 25.60 10.55
CA HIS A 38 -0.06 24.51 9.84
C HIS A 38 0.06 23.19 10.61
N THR A 39 -0.95 22.33 10.45
CA THR A 39 -0.94 20.95 10.94
C THR A 39 -1.28 20.04 9.78
N LEU A 40 -0.56 18.93 9.64
CA LEU A 40 -0.90 17.80 8.79
C LEU A 40 -1.31 16.67 9.74
N GLU A 41 -2.56 16.24 9.67
CA GLU A 41 -3.06 15.13 10.48
C GLU A 41 -4.01 14.26 9.66
N VAL A 42 -3.51 13.12 9.20
CA VAL A 42 -4.26 12.17 8.36
C VAL A 42 -4.12 10.75 8.88
N ASP A 43 -5.13 9.93 8.59
CA ASP A 43 -5.04 8.49 8.75
C ASP A 43 -4.74 7.85 7.40
N VAL A 44 -3.93 6.80 7.40
CA VAL A 44 -3.75 5.92 6.24
C VAL A 44 -4.22 4.54 6.62
N ASP A 45 -5.32 4.13 6.02
CA ASP A 45 -5.79 2.76 6.05
C ASP A 45 -4.97 1.92 5.07
N PHE A 46 -4.68 0.69 5.45
CA PHE A 46 -3.89 -0.23 4.65
C PHE A 46 -4.44 -1.65 4.76
N ALA A 47 -4.21 -2.43 3.70
CA ALA A 47 -4.47 -3.86 3.65
C ALA A 47 -3.50 -4.54 2.67
N VAL A 48 -3.09 -5.77 2.98
CA VAL A 48 -2.35 -6.64 2.06
C VAL A 48 -3.18 -7.88 1.78
N TYR A 49 -3.25 -8.25 0.51
CA TYR A 49 -4.01 -9.41 0.03
C TYR A 49 -3.04 -10.43 -0.56
N ALA A 50 -3.30 -11.71 -0.30
CA ALA A 50 -2.58 -12.78 -0.98
C ALA A 50 -3.04 -12.86 -2.45
N PRO A 51 -2.26 -13.51 -3.33
CA PRO A 51 -2.62 -13.67 -4.73
C PRO A 51 -4.04 -14.24 -4.92
N GLY A 52 -4.92 -13.44 -5.55
CA GLY A 52 -6.31 -13.80 -5.84
C GLY A 52 -7.33 -13.49 -4.77
N ASP A 53 -6.91 -12.98 -3.60
CA ASP A 53 -7.81 -12.75 -2.47
C ASP A 53 -8.43 -11.33 -2.47
N PHE A 54 -7.98 -10.37 -3.29
CA PHE A 54 -8.52 -9.00 -3.29
C PHE A 54 -10.05 -8.92 -3.51
N GLY A 55 -10.68 -9.97 -4.05
CA GLY A 55 -12.12 -10.20 -3.89
C GLY A 55 -13.06 -9.30 -4.70
N GLY A 56 -12.56 -8.22 -5.31
CA GLY A 56 -13.29 -7.37 -6.23
C GLY A 56 -12.63 -6.00 -6.37
N GLY A 57 -12.28 -5.62 -7.59
CA GLY A 57 -11.56 -4.38 -7.88
C GLY A 57 -10.52 -4.57 -8.99
N TYR A 58 -9.78 -3.51 -9.30
CA TYR A 58 -8.66 -3.59 -10.25
C TYR A 58 -7.42 -4.22 -9.58
N ASP A 59 -7.03 -5.43 -10.01
CA ASP A 59 -5.74 -6.04 -9.67
C ASP A 59 -4.82 -6.01 -10.91
N PRO A 60 -3.76 -5.20 -10.89
CA PRO A 60 -2.91 -5.03 -12.06
C PRO A 60 -1.95 -6.22 -12.28
N SER A 61 -1.81 -7.15 -11.32
CA SER A 61 -1.09 -8.42 -11.50
C SER A 61 -1.96 -9.53 -12.10
N GLY A 62 -3.27 -9.31 -12.20
CA GLY A 62 -4.22 -10.35 -12.60
C GLY A 62 -4.29 -11.51 -11.59
N ALA A 63 -4.31 -11.21 -10.29
CA ALA A 63 -4.44 -12.18 -9.20
C ALA A 63 -3.24 -13.12 -9.02
N THR A 64 -2.03 -12.70 -9.42
CA THR A 64 -0.83 -13.57 -9.35
C THR A 64 0.20 -13.13 -8.31
N GLU A 65 0.05 -11.93 -7.75
CA GLU A 65 0.99 -11.33 -6.81
C GLU A 65 0.26 -10.86 -5.54
N TYR A 66 1.03 -10.56 -4.48
CA TYR A 66 0.47 -9.86 -3.34
C TYR A 66 0.03 -8.46 -3.76
N LEU A 67 -1.16 -8.04 -3.32
CA LEU A 67 -1.67 -6.70 -3.57
C LEU A 67 -1.56 -5.89 -2.28
N TYR A 68 -0.96 -4.71 -2.39
CA TYR A 68 -0.79 -3.75 -1.32
C TYR A 68 -1.71 -2.57 -1.59
N ALA A 69 -2.70 -2.36 -0.73
CA ALA A 69 -3.67 -1.29 -0.85
C ALA A 69 -3.52 -0.26 0.28
N TYR A 70 -3.68 1.01 -0.06
CA TYR A 70 -3.66 2.13 0.88
C TYR A 70 -4.78 3.10 0.55
N GLU A 71 -5.33 3.74 1.58
CA GLU A 71 -6.32 4.79 1.45
C GLU A 71 -5.99 5.91 2.45
N ILE A 72 -5.89 7.14 1.97
CA ILE A 72 -5.57 8.30 2.80
C ILE A 72 -6.87 8.96 3.20
N LEU A 73 -7.09 9.10 4.50
CA LEU A 73 -8.28 9.67 5.12
C LEU A 73 -7.92 11.02 5.77
N ASN A 74 -8.23 12.14 5.13
CA ASN A 74 -7.96 13.48 5.67
C ASN A 74 -9.18 14.01 6.45
N THR A 75 -9.65 13.22 7.41
CA THR A 75 -10.91 13.48 8.14
C THR A 75 -10.69 13.74 9.63
N VAL A 76 -9.44 13.69 10.09
CA VAL A 76 -9.11 13.71 11.52
C VAL A 76 -9.23 15.12 12.11
N ASN A 77 -8.76 16.14 11.39
CA ASN A 77 -8.65 17.51 11.89
C ASN A 77 -9.02 18.52 10.81
N SER A 78 -9.97 19.42 11.12
CA SER A 78 -10.44 20.45 10.18
C SER A 78 -9.40 21.50 9.81
N ASP A 79 -8.34 21.62 10.61
CA ASP A 79 -7.20 22.50 10.35
C ASP A 79 -6.05 21.74 9.66
N SER A 80 -6.26 20.48 9.28
CA SER A 80 -5.29 19.70 8.53
C SER A 80 -5.07 20.32 7.16
N VAL A 81 -3.81 20.49 6.78
CA VAL A 81 -3.45 20.88 5.42
C VAL A 81 -3.85 19.78 4.43
N GLU A 82 -3.87 20.15 3.16
CA GLU A 82 -4.20 19.22 2.08
C GLU A 82 -3.12 18.12 1.98
N VAL A 83 -3.32 17.05 1.22
CA VAL A 83 -2.26 16.06 0.96
C VAL A 83 -1.82 16.12 -0.49
N SER A 84 -0.54 16.45 -0.71
CA SER A 84 0.03 16.59 -2.06
C SER A 84 0.73 15.32 -2.56
N SER A 85 1.26 14.49 -1.66
CA SER A 85 1.88 13.21 -2.07
C SER A 85 1.95 12.19 -0.95
N PHE A 86 1.97 10.93 -1.36
CA PHE A 86 2.16 9.77 -0.50
C PHE A 86 3.18 8.83 -1.11
N THR A 87 4.03 8.25 -0.26
CA THR A 87 5.05 7.30 -0.69
C THR A 87 5.16 6.13 0.26
N VAL A 88 5.37 4.93 -0.28
CA VAL A 88 5.73 3.72 0.48
C VAL A 88 7.12 3.28 0.07
N GLY A 89 8.02 3.14 1.03
CA GLY A 89 9.39 2.68 0.80
C GLY A 89 9.41 1.22 0.36
N LEU A 90 10.32 0.89 -0.55
CA LEU A 90 10.59 -0.42 -1.13
C LEU A 90 12.06 -0.76 -0.93
N GLU A 91 12.39 -2.01 -0.63
CA GLU A 91 13.78 -2.48 -0.74
C GLU A 91 14.23 -2.45 -2.20
N THR A 92 15.52 -2.19 -2.44
CA THR A 92 16.07 -2.08 -3.81
C THR A 92 15.87 -3.35 -4.65
N ALA A 93 15.70 -4.51 -3.99
CA ALA A 93 15.46 -5.79 -4.63
C ALA A 93 13.99 -6.23 -4.63
N SER A 94 13.11 -5.57 -3.87
CA SER A 94 11.67 -5.82 -3.93
C SER A 94 11.10 -5.02 -5.08
N GLN A 95 11.03 -5.64 -6.25
CA GLN A 95 10.29 -5.08 -7.36
C GLN A 95 8.83 -4.93 -6.93
N ALA A 96 8.37 -3.68 -6.86
CA ALA A 96 6.96 -3.42 -7.04
C ALA A 96 6.68 -3.63 -8.54
N GLY A 97 5.72 -4.49 -8.83
CA GLY A 97 5.33 -4.85 -10.18
C GLY A 97 4.49 -3.72 -10.77
N ASN A 98 3.19 -3.94 -10.81
CA ASN A 98 2.27 -2.98 -11.41
C ASN A 98 1.63 -2.11 -10.34
N MET A 99 1.45 -0.82 -10.66
CA MET A 99 0.74 0.13 -9.82
C MET A 99 -0.59 0.49 -10.45
N GLY A 100 -1.53 0.95 -9.63
CA GLY A 100 -2.80 1.47 -10.10
C GLY A 100 -3.55 2.20 -9.02
N THR A 101 -4.81 2.45 -9.34
CA THR A 101 -5.82 2.87 -8.37
C THR A 101 -7.06 2.02 -8.59
N ASP A 102 -7.76 1.71 -7.53
CA ASP A 102 -9.11 1.19 -7.60
C ASP A 102 -10.08 2.29 -7.19
N GLY A 103 -11.26 2.37 -7.81
CA GLY A 103 -12.19 3.51 -7.72
C GLY A 103 -12.85 3.73 -6.34
N GLY A 104 -12.22 3.22 -5.29
CA GLY A 104 -12.76 3.06 -3.95
C GLY A 104 -13.60 1.79 -3.81
N PRO A 105 -13.85 1.36 -2.57
CA PRO A 105 -14.80 0.29 -2.32
C PRO A 105 -16.16 0.59 -2.96
N PRO A 106 -16.86 -0.40 -3.58
CA PRO A 106 -18.22 -0.21 -4.07
C PRO A 106 -19.15 0.31 -2.97
N GLY A 107 -19.52 1.59 -3.05
CA GLY A 107 -20.42 2.25 -2.09
C GLY A 107 -19.98 3.65 -1.65
N VAL A 108 -18.69 3.99 -1.79
CA VAL A 108 -18.15 5.32 -1.43
C VAL A 108 -18.00 6.18 -2.69
N PRO A 109 -18.76 7.28 -2.85
CA PRO A 109 -18.62 8.17 -4.00
C PRO A 109 -17.26 8.88 -4.00
N GLY A 110 -16.37 8.48 -4.92
CA GLY A 110 -15.34 9.33 -5.52
C GLY A 110 -14.28 9.89 -4.58
N GLY A 111 -13.31 9.05 -4.21
CA GLY A 111 -12.06 9.52 -3.61
C GLY A 111 -11.23 10.35 -4.61
N VAL A 112 -10.32 11.15 -4.08
CA VAL A 112 -9.39 11.97 -4.87
C VAL A 112 -8.38 11.05 -5.56
N SER A 113 -8.31 11.12 -6.89
CA SER A 113 -7.38 10.33 -7.68
C SER A 113 -6.02 11.04 -7.79
N PRO A 114 -4.89 10.32 -7.65
CA PRO A 114 -3.58 10.90 -7.87
C PRO A 114 -3.42 11.29 -9.35
N ALA A 115 -2.84 12.46 -9.59
CA ALA A 115 -2.48 12.94 -10.92
C ALA A 115 -1.41 12.04 -11.56
N PHE A 116 -0.48 11.53 -10.75
CA PHE A 116 0.60 10.66 -11.19
C PHE A 116 0.90 9.60 -10.13
N TYR A 117 1.27 8.41 -10.59
CA TYR A 117 1.83 7.38 -9.73
C TYR A 117 2.92 6.60 -10.45
N GLY A 118 3.86 6.05 -9.69
CA GLY A 118 4.97 5.28 -10.25
C GLY A 118 6.01 4.89 -9.20
N ILE A 119 6.92 4.02 -9.63
CA ILE A 119 8.07 3.62 -8.83
C ILE A 119 9.22 4.59 -9.11
N THR A 120 9.69 5.28 -8.07
CA THR A 120 10.82 6.20 -8.14
C THR A 120 11.90 5.79 -7.16
N GLY A 121 13.01 5.25 -7.68
CA GLY A 121 14.10 4.75 -6.85
C GLY A 121 13.66 3.56 -5.98
N SER A 122 13.58 3.78 -4.67
CA SER A 122 13.21 2.78 -3.67
C SER A 122 11.88 3.14 -3.00
N SER A 123 10.94 3.71 -3.76
CA SER A 123 9.61 4.05 -3.26
C SER A 123 8.55 3.89 -4.34
N ALA A 124 7.37 3.39 -3.95
CA ALA A 124 6.12 3.63 -4.65
C ALA A 124 5.62 5.03 -4.31
N VAL A 125 5.21 5.81 -5.31
CA VAL A 125 4.83 7.22 -5.17
C VAL A 125 3.47 7.45 -5.81
N TRP A 126 2.60 8.17 -5.12
CA TRP A 126 1.36 8.75 -5.65
C TRP A 126 1.36 10.26 -5.36
N SER A 127 1.05 11.06 -6.37
CA SER A 127 1.11 12.51 -6.30
C SER A 127 -0.21 13.14 -6.74
N PHE A 128 -0.70 14.06 -5.92
CA PHE A 128 -2.00 14.71 -5.99
C PHE A 128 -1.84 16.18 -6.44
N LEU A 129 -1.09 16.42 -7.54
CA LEU A 129 -0.63 17.78 -7.91
C LEU A 129 -1.74 18.79 -8.24
N PHE A 130 -2.87 18.33 -8.78
CA PHE A 130 -3.94 19.20 -9.27
C PHE A 130 -5.19 19.16 -8.38
N ASP A 131 -5.46 17.99 -7.80
CA ASP A 131 -6.55 17.75 -6.85
C ASP A 131 -5.89 17.17 -5.59
N GLN A 132 -5.49 18.04 -4.66
CA GLN A 132 -4.94 17.60 -3.37
C GLN A 132 -6.07 17.05 -2.49
N ILE A 133 -5.74 16.17 -1.55
CA ILE A 133 -6.74 15.61 -0.65
C ILE A 133 -7.01 16.62 0.46
N GLY A 134 -8.10 17.37 0.35
CA GLY A 134 -8.50 18.36 1.33
C GLY A 134 -9.09 17.75 2.60
N TYR A 135 -9.34 18.58 3.61
CA TYR A 135 -10.04 18.13 4.80
C TYR A 135 -11.46 17.65 4.46
N GLY A 136 -11.83 16.49 5.02
CA GLY A 136 -13.11 15.84 4.77
C GLY A 136 -13.13 14.98 3.51
N GLU A 137 -12.00 14.90 2.79
CA GLU A 137 -11.84 14.07 1.60
C GLU A 137 -10.93 12.87 1.88
N ASP A 138 -11.15 11.82 1.09
CA ASP A 138 -10.36 10.60 1.11
C ASP A 138 -9.76 10.35 -0.28
N SER A 139 -8.64 9.62 -0.36
CA SER A 139 -8.10 9.19 -1.65
C SER A 139 -8.92 8.05 -2.25
N VAL A 140 -8.80 7.82 -3.56
CA VAL A 140 -9.07 6.48 -4.09
C VAL A 140 -8.12 5.45 -3.48
N THR A 141 -8.45 4.15 -3.58
CA THR A 141 -7.55 3.09 -3.14
C THR A 141 -6.29 3.09 -4.00
N LEU A 142 -5.15 3.33 -3.37
CA LEU A 142 -3.82 3.37 -3.97
C LEU A 142 -3.24 1.96 -3.91
N ILE A 143 -2.94 1.37 -5.08
CA ILE A 143 -2.51 -0.03 -5.13
C ILE A 143 -1.17 -0.21 -5.84
N TYR A 144 -0.42 -1.21 -5.39
CA TYR A 144 0.61 -1.84 -6.18
C TYR A 144 0.73 -3.33 -5.85
N THR A 145 1.34 -4.10 -6.74
CA THR A 145 1.54 -5.53 -6.57
C THR A 145 3.01 -5.90 -6.41
N SER A 146 3.28 -7.04 -5.79
CA SER A 146 4.64 -7.59 -5.71
C SER A 146 4.60 -9.11 -5.50
N PRO A 147 5.54 -9.89 -6.07
CA PRO A 147 5.63 -11.32 -5.82
C PRO A 147 6.10 -11.66 -4.39
N PHE A 148 6.47 -10.64 -3.61
CA PHE A 148 7.09 -10.78 -2.30
C PHE A 148 6.07 -10.57 -1.18
N ALA A 149 6.21 -11.37 -0.11
CA ALA A 149 5.41 -11.24 1.10
C ALA A 149 5.68 -9.90 1.82
N PRO A 150 4.71 -9.40 2.60
CA PRO A 150 4.82 -8.10 3.24
C PRO A 150 5.80 -8.08 4.43
N GLN A 151 6.39 -6.92 4.65
CA GLN A 151 7.17 -6.48 5.80
C GLN A 151 6.81 -5.03 6.14
N TRP A 152 7.29 -4.53 7.27
CA TRP A 152 7.06 -3.16 7.70
C TRP A 152 8.22 -2.25 7.22
N LEU A 153 7.92 -1.29 6.36
CA LEU A 153 8.89 -0.29 5.87
C LEU A 153 8.37 1.12 6.08
N THR A 154 9.23 2.11 5.82
CA THR A 154 8.89 3.53 5.98
C THR A 154 7.96 3.98 4.86
N ALA A 155 6.84 4.57 5.22
CA ALA A 155 6.02 5.38 4.34
C ALA A 155 6.04 6.84 4.78
N SER A 156 5.69 7.74 3.88
CA SER A 156 5.57 9.17 4.19
C SER A 156 4.41 9.83 3.48
N VAL A 157 3.75 10.74 4.19
CA VAL A 157 2.78 11.69 3.66
C VAL A 157 3.45 13.06 3.65
N HIS A 158 3.29 13.83 2.57
CA HIS A 158 3.85 15.17 2.44
C HIS A 158 2.79 16.19 2.02
N ASP A 159 2.88 17.38 2.59
CA ASP A 159 2.17 18.56 2.11
C ASP A 159 2.75 19.87 2.65
N GLY A 160 2.68 20.96 1.88
CA GLY A 160 2.92 22.32 2.39
C GLY A 160 4.31 22.57 3.02
N GLY A 161 5.27 21.65 2.83
CA GLY A 161 6.56 21.63 3.53
C GLY A 161 6.59 20.83 4.83
N LEU A 162 5.44 20.32 5.28
CA LEU A 162 5.28 19.32 6.33
C LEU A 162 5.42 17.90 5.77
N SER A 163 5.95 17.00 6.59
CA SER A 163 5.95 15.57 6.30
C SER A 163 6.02 14.77 7.60
N ASP A 164 5.37 13.62 7.62
CA ASP A 164 5.52 12.63 8.68
C ASP A 164 5.85 11.26 8.09
N LYS A 165 6.41 10.38 8.91
CA LYS A 165 6.81 9.02 8.55
C LYS A 165 6.22 8.02 9.51
N GLN A 166 5.59 6.99 8.95
CA GLN A 166 5.12 5.84 9.72
C GLN A 166 5.61 4.55 9.06
N SER A 167 5.42 3.45 9.77
CA SER A 167 5.66 2.14 9.19
C SER A 167 4.38 1.56 8.61
N LEU A 168 4.42 1.23 7.32
CA LEU A 168 3.34 0.58 6.58
C LEU A 168 3.87 -0.72 5.92
N PRO A 169 2.96 -1.64 5.53
CA PRO A 169 3.36 -2.83 4.80
C PRO A 169 4.08 -2.49 3.51
N SER A 170 5.00 -3.35 3.08
CA SER A 170 5.77 -3.22 1.85
C SER A 170 6.44 -4.56 1.53
N PRO A 171 6.72 -4.91 0.26
CA PRO A 171 7.32 -6.20 -0.08
C PRO A 171 8.72 -6.42 0.52
N MET A 172 9.01 -7.66 0.93
CA MET A 172 10.34 -8.12 1.34
C MET A 172 10.88 -9.20 0.40
N PRO A 173 12.05 -9.00 -0.23
CA PRO A 173 12.71 -10.08 -0.94
C PRO A 173 12.94 -11.26 0.00
N GLU A 174 12.58 -12.47 -0.41
CA GLU A 174 12.71 -13.64 0.46
C GLU A 174 14.15 -13.76 1.00
N PRO A 175 14.35 -13.98 2.31
CA PRO A 175 15.67 -14.25 2.88
C PRO A 175 16.37 -15.45 2.24
N ALA A 176 15.61 -16.30 1.55
CA ALA A 176 16.10 -17.47 0.84
C ALA A 176 17.15 -17.14 -0.23
N THR A 177 17.12 -15.97 -0.87
CA THR A 177 18.18 -15.60 -1.82
C THR A 177 19.54 -15.50 -1.12
N VAL A 178 19.56 -14.96 0.11
CA VAL A 178 20.77 -14.89 0.95
C VAL A 178 21.19 -16.29 1.39
N ALA A 179 20.24 -17.12 1.81
CA ALA A 179 20.52 -18.50 2.22
C ALA A 179 21.10 -19.33 1.05
N LEU A 180 20.54 -19.19 -0.15
CA LEU A 180 20.99 -19.93 -1.33
C LEU A 180 22.37 -19.46 -1.81
N LEU A 181 22.64 -18.15 -1.75
CA LEU A 181 23.98 -17.59 -2.00
C LEU A 181 25.01 -18.12 -1.00
N MET A 182 24.65 -18.23 0.28
CA MET A 182 25.55 -18.80 1.30
C MET A 182 25.82 -20.28 1.07
N VAL A 183 24.79 -21.08 0.76
CA VAL A 183 24.96 -22.53 0.49
C VAL A 183 25.75 -22.76 -0.80
N GLY A 184 25.44 -22.01 -1.86
CA GLY A 184 26.17 -22.07 -3.14
C GLY A 184 27.64 -21.66 -3.00
N GLY A 185 27.92 -20.59 -2.23
CA GLY A 185 29.28 -20.12 -1.96
C GLY A 185 30.13 -21.15 -1.20
N VAL A 186 29.58 -21.75 -0.14
CA VAL A 186 30.28 -22.80 0.62
C VAL A 186 30.52 -24.03 -0.26
N GLY A 187 29.52 -24.45 -1.05
CA GLY A 187 29.65 -25.56 -1.98
C GLY A 187 30.78 -25.34 -3.00
N MET A 188 30.88 -24.15 -3.59
CA MET A 188 31.93 -23.82 -4.55
C MET A 188 33.33 -23.82 -3.92
N VAL A 189 33.49 -23.28 -2.71
CA VAL A 189 34.77 -23.28 -1.99
C VAL A 189 35.22 -24.71 -1.66
N LEU A 190 34.29 -25.57 -1.22
CA LEU A 190 34.59 -26.96 -0.93
C LEU A 190 34.96 -27.76 -2.18
N LEU A 191 34.30 -27.50 -3.32
CA LEU A 191 34.63 -28.12 -4.60
C LEU A 191 35.98 -27.66 -5.15
N ARG A 192 36.35 -26.39 -4.94
CA ARG A 192 37.64 -25.83 -5.38
C ARG A 192 38.83 -26.40 -4.60
N ARG A 193 38.62 -26.85 -3.35
CA ARG A 193 39.66 -27.50 -2.52
C ARG A 193 39.88 -28.98 -2.86
N ARG A 194 39.00 -29.60 -3.65
CA ARG A 194 39.08 -31.02 -4.03
C ARG A 194 39.70 -31.26 -5.42
N ARG A 195 40.03 -30.20 -6.15
CA ARG A 195 40.81 -30.25 -7.39
C ARG A 195 42.21 -29.73 -7.11
#